data_AF-A0AAE4YQT5-F1
#
_entry.id   AF-A0AAE4YQT5-F1
#
_cell.length_a   1.000
_cell.length_b   1.000
_cell.length_c   1.000
_cell.angle_alpha   90.00
_cell.angle_beta   90.00
_cell.angle_gamma   90.00
#
_symmetry.space_group_name_H-M   'P 1'
#
loop_
_entity.id
_entity.type
_entity.pdbx_description
1 polymer ?
#
loop_
_entity_poly.entity_id
_entity_poly.type
_entity_poly.pdbx_seq_one_letter_code
_entity_poly.pdbx_strand_id
1 'polypeptide(L)'
;MFLLEREPDMSMEMEQPTVVTTWENRAQIIEIMSIALKTSQEFQHLWQSSGGTGRLSQDDTDKLIALLRQIGDLNEMLMRLA
;
A
#
# COMPACT_ATOMS: atom_id res chain seq x y z
N MET A 1 -28.46 0.83 36.45
CA MET A 1 -27.25 0.11 35.98
C MET A 1 -26.81 0.80 34.71
N PHE A 2 -25.81 1.66 34.79
CA PHE A 2 -25.24 2.35 33.61
C PHE A 2 -24.05 1.52 33.14
N LEU A 3 -24.17 0.89 31.98
CA LEU A 3 -23.04 0.33 31.25
C LEU A 3 -22.29 1.52 30.65
N LEU A 4 -21.17 1.89 31.28
CA LEU A 4 -20.15 2.71 30.64
C LEU A 4 -19.59 1.88 29.49
N GLU A 5 -20.08 2.12 28.28
CA GLU A 5 -19.40 1.69 27.06
C GLU A 5 -18.05 2.39 27.04
N ARG A 6 -17.00 1.63 27.38
CA ARG A 6 -15.62 2.07 27.21
C ARG A 6 -15.40 2.15 25.71
N GLU A 7 -15.30 3.37 25.17
CA GLU A 7 -14.81 3.56 23.80
C GLU A 7 -13.50 2.77 23.68
N PRO A 8 -13.31 1.95 22.62
CA PRO A 8 -12.05 1.26 22.44
C PRO A 8 -11.00 2.34 22.25
N ASP A 9 -10.06 2.42 23.20
CA ASP A 9 -8.87 3.23 23.07
C ASP A 9 -8.07 2.67 21.89
N MET A 10 -8.31 3.22 20.70
CA MET A 10 -7.61 2.88 19.47
C MET A 10 -6.23 3.54 19.40
N SER A 11 -5.70 4.04 20.53
CA SER A 11 -4.30 4.43 20.67
C SER A 11 -3.43 3.17 20.84
N MET A 12 -3.58 2.19 19.96
CA MET A 12 -2.44 1.35 19.63
C MET A 12 -1.53 2.26 18.82
N GLU A 13 -0.61 2.96 19.48
CA GLU A 13 0.63 3.39 18.85
C GLU A 13 1.30 2.12 18.31
N MET A 14 0.90 1.70 17.11
CA MET A 14 1.74 0.86 16.31
C MET A 14 2.98 1.72 16.10
N GLU A 15 4.08 1.39 16.77
CA GLU A 15 5.39 1.92 16.45
C GLU A 15 5.65 1.56 14.97
N GLN A 16 5.17 2.41 14.07
CA GLN A 16 5.47 2.28 12.65
C GLN A 16 6.96 2.58 12.56
N PRO A 17 7.77 1.62 12.11
CA PRO A 17 9.20 1.82 12.08
C PRO A 17 9.48 3.01 11.17
N THR A 18 10.29 3.92 11.69
CA THR A 18 10.52 5.20 11.04
C THR A 18 11.65 5.02 10.05
N VAL A 19 11.32 4.97 8.75
CA VAL A 19 12.33 4.98 7.70
C VAL A 19 12.97 6.37 7.64
N VAL A 20 14.23 6.46 8.05
CA VAL A 20 15.03 7.68 7.95
C VAL A 20 15.79 7.65 6.63
N THR A 21 15.61 8.66 5.79
CA THR A 21 16.40 8.80 4.56
C THR A 21 17.85 9.14 4.92
N THR A 22 18.78 8.29 4.50
CA THR A 22 20.23 8.47 4.62
C THR A 22 20.86 8.62 3.23
N TRP A 23 22.15 8.95 3.18
CA TRP A 23 22.87 8.94 1.91
C TRP A 23 22.88 7.52 1.31
N GLU A 24 23.09 6.49 2.12
CA GLU A 24 23.21 5.10 1.70
C GLU A 24 21.92 4.53 1.12
N ASN A 25 20.76 4.85 1.71
CA ASN A 25 19.48 4.28 1.28
C ASN A 25 18.71 5.13 0.24
N ARG A 26 19.16 6.35 -0.08
CA ARG A 26 18.45 7.27 -0.99
C ARG A 26 18.10 6.67 -2.36
N ALA A 27 19.02 5.89 -2.94
CA ALA A 27 18.83 5.31 -4.27
C ALA A 27 17.71 4.25 -4.25
N GLN A 28 17.68 3.44 -3.18
CA GLN A 28 16.65 2.41 -2.98
C GLN A 28 15.29 3.05 -2.69
N ILE A 29 15.25 4.13 -1.90
CA ILE A 29 14.00 4.88 -1.67
C ILE A 29 13.45 5.45 -2.98
N ILE A 30 14.31 6.04 -3.83
CA ILE A 30 13.90 6.57 -5.14
C ILE A 30 13.38 5.44 -6.05
N GLU A 31 14.02 4.28 -6.04
CA GLU A 31 13.56 3.11 -6.79
C GLU A 31 12.18 2.62 -6.30
N ILE A 32 11.98 2.50 -4.99
CA ILE A 32 10.69 2.15 -4.38
C ILE A 32 9.62 3.16 -4.82
N MET A 33 9.91 4.47 -4.77
CA MET A 33 8.99 5.51 -5.23
C MET A 33 8.66 5.38 -6.72
N SER A 34 9.65 5.07 -7.56
CA SER A 34 9.45 4.91 -9.01
C SER A 34 8.55 3.71 -9.32
N ILE A 35 8.76 2.58 -8.64
CA ILE A 35 7.92 1.40 -8.81
C ILE A 35 6.51 1.68 -8.28
N ALA A 36 6.37 2.30 -7.10
CA ALA A 36 5.07 2.68 -6.54
C ALA A 36 4.27 3.59 -7.48
N LEU A 37 4.93 4.54 -8.14
CA LEU A 37 4.32 5.40 -9.15
C LEU A 37 3.77 4.58 -10.31
N LYS A 38 4.58 3.66 -10.86
CA LYS A 38 4.15 2.79 -11.97
C LYS A 38 2.99 1.89 -11.56
N THR A 39 3.07 1.23 -10.41
CA THR A 39 1.99 0.38 -9.88
C THR A 39 0.70 1.19 -9.71
N SER A 40 0.78 2.43 -9.22
CA SER A 40 -0.37 3.32 -9.09
C SER A 40 -0.99 3.70 -10.44
N GLN A 41 -0.18 3.92 -11.47
CA GLN A 41 -0.68 4.17 -12.83
C GLN A 41 -1.40 2.93 -13.37
N GLU A 42 -0.88 1.73 -13.14
CA GLU A 42 -1.53 0.48 -13.55
C GLU A 42 -2.87 0.24 -12.82
N PHE A 43 -2.95 0.59 -11.54
CA PHE A 43 -4.23 0.62 -10.80
C PHE A 43 -5.24 1.58 -11.43
N GLN A 44 -4.82 2.79 -11.81
CA GLN A 44 -5.70 3.76 -12.45
C GLN A 44 -6.21 3.24 -13.80
N HIS A 45 -5.36 2.60 -14.60
CA HIS A 45 -5.78 1.97 -15.85
C HIS A 45 -6.78 0.84 -15.63
N LEU A 46 -6.57 -0.01 -14.62
CA LEU A 46 -7.50 -1.07 -14.25
C LEU A 46 -8.85 -0.50 -13.76
N TRP A 47 -8.80 0.58 -12.99
CA TRP A 47 -10.01 1.31 -12.58
C TRP A 47 -10.75 1.87 -13.80
N GLN A 48 -10.09 2.55 -14.72
CA GLN A 48 -10.73 3.16 -15.88
C GLN A 48 -11.37 2.14 -16.84
N SER A 49 -10.81 0.93 -16.93
CA SER A 49 -11.31 -0.13 -17.81
C SER A 49 -12.43 -0.95 -17.15
N SER A 50 -12.18 -1.45 -15.94
CA SER A 50 -13.03 -2.48 -15.31
C SER A 50 -13.82 -1.93 -14.12
N GLY A 51 -13.15 -1.17 -13.25
CA GLY A 51 -13.81 -0.57 -12.07
C GLY A 51 -14.87 0.47 -12.43
N GLY A 52 -14.57 1.36 -13.37
CA GLY A 52 -15.44 2.44 -13.83
C GLY A 52 -16.61 1.96 -14.70
N THR A 53 -16.50 0.77 -15.28
CA THR A 53 -17.59 0.12 -16.02
C THR A 53 -18.41 -0.85 -15.14
N GLY A 54 -17.97 -1.10 -13.90
CA GLY A 54 -18.58 -2.05 -12.98
C GLY A 54 -18.43 -3.51 -13.41
N ARG A 55 -17.54 -3.81 -14.36
CA ARG A 55 -17.32 -5.16 -14.90
C ARG A 55 -15.89 -5.58 -14.57
N LEU A 56 -15.76 -6.52 -13.65
CA LEU A 56 -14.49 -7.18 -13.37
C LEU A 56 -14.46 -8.52 -14.10
N SER A 57 -13.52 -8.70 -15.03
CA SER A 57 -13.19 -10.03 -15.54
C SER A 57 -12.28 -10.78 -14.56
N GLN A 58 -12.10 -12.09 -14.75
CA GLN A 58 -11.12 -12.85 -13.97
C GLN A 58 -9.71 -12.30 -14.18
N ASP A 59 -9.33 -12.01 -15.42
CA ASP A 59 -8.02 -11.43 -15.75
C ASP A 59 -7.79 -10.09 -15.04
N ASP A 60 -8.83 -9.24 -14.97
CA ASP A 60 -8.77 -7.97 -14.23
C ASP A 60 -8.62 -8.17 -12.73
N THR A 61 -9.27 -9.21 -12.20
CA THR A 61 -9.17 -9.59 -10.78
C THR A 61 -7.77 -10.09 -10.44
N ASP A 62 -7.20 -10.93 -11.31
CA ASP A 62 -5.85 -11.45 -11.13
C ASP A 62 -4.82 -10.31 -11.21
N LYS A 63 -5.02 -9.35 -12.12
CA LYS A 63 -4.20 -8.15 -12.21
C LYS A 63 -4.34 -7.27 -10.97
N LEU A 64 -5.55 -7.09 -10.43
CA LEU A 64 -5.78 -6.37 -9.18
C LEU A 64 -4.98 -6.99 -8.03
N ILE A 65 -5.06 -8.32 -7.87
CA ILE A 65 -4.34 -9.05 -6.83
C ILE A 65 -2.83 -8.88 -6.98
N ALA A 66 -2.31 -8.97 -8.21
CA ALA A 66 -0.89 -8.79 -8.48
C ALA A 66 -0.40 -7.38 -8.10
N LEU A 67 -1.17 -6.34 -8.44
CA LEU A 67 -0.84 -4.96 -8.10
C LEU A 67 -0.89 -4.71 -6.58
N LEU A 68 -1.87 -5.28 -5.88
CA LEU A 68 -1.96 -5.21 -4.42
C LEU A 68 -0.78 -5.90 -3.74
N ARG A 69 -0.39 -7.09 -4.23
CA ARG A 69 0.81 -7.79 -3.75
C ARG A 69 2.05 -6.92 -3.96
N GLN A 70 2.20 -6.28 -5.12
CA GLN A 70 3.35 -5.41 -5.39
C GLN A 70 3.43 -4.22 -4.43
N ILE A 71 2.30 -3.60 -4.05
CA ILE A 71 2.29 -2.56 -3.02
C ILE A 71 2.76 -3.12 -1.67
N GLY A 72 2.29 -4.31 -1.30
CA GLY A 72 2.75 -5.00 -0.08
C GLY A 72 4.26 -5.24 -0.09
N ASP A 73 4.79 -5.77 -1.19
CA ASP A 73 6.22 -6.02 -1.36
C ASP A 73 7.04 -4.72 -1.27
N LEU A 74 6.55 -3.62 -1.85
CA LEU A 74 7.20 -2.30 -1.74
C LEU A 74 7.22 -1.79 -0.30
N ASN A 75 6.13 -1.99 0.45
CA ASN A 75 6.09 -1.67 1.88
C ASN A 75 7.11 -2.51 2.64
N GLU A 76 7.19 -3.82 2.40
CA GLU A 76 8.22 -4.67 3.02
C GLU A 76 9.64 -4.21 2.67
N MET A 77 9.90 -3.86 1.41
CA MET A 77 11.20 -3.32 0.99
C MET A 77 11.54 -2.03 1.73
N LEU A 78 10.57 -1.13 1.85
CA LEU A 78 10.73 0.14 2.55
C LEU A 78 11.01 -0.08 4.05
N MET A 79 10.30 -1.02 4.68
CA MET A 79 10.45 -1.36 6.10
C MET A 79 11.80 -2.01 6.42
N ARG A 80 12.44 -2.67 5.47
CA ARG A 80 13.82 -3.18 5.62
C ARG A 80 14.88 -2.06 5.65
N LEU A 81 14.50 -0.82 5.33
CA LEU A 81 15.36 0.36 5.39
C LEU A 81 15.22 1.16 6.69
N ALA A 82 14.26 0.80 7.54
CA ALA A 82 14.05 1.42 8.85
C ALA A 82 15.07 0.93 9.89
#